data_AF-A0A2A2HDS8-F1
#
_entry.id   AF-A0A2A2HDS8-F1
#
_cell.length_a   1.000
_cell.length_b   1.000
_cell.length_c   1.000
_cell.angle_alpha   90.00
_cell.angle_beta   90.00
_cell.angle_gamma   90.00
#
_symmetry.space_group_name_H-M   'P 1'
#
loop_
_entity.id
_entity.type
_entity.pdbx_description
1 polymer ?
#
loop_
_entity_poly.entity_id
_entity_poly.type
_entity_poly.pdbx_seq_one_letter_code
_entity_poly.pdbx_strand_id
1 'polypeptide(L)' 'MKIHDTIHTLQNTRGILKKEVENTHYIYSCNGYYHISKSLNGRPVYYGCYKNLQTAQHERDKLIRSGWKKEDSTKS' A
#
# COMPACT_ATOMS: atom_id res chain seq x y z
N MET A 1 27.81 27.39 10.59
CA MET A 1 27.72 25.95 10.87
C MET A 1 26.25 25.53 10.85
N LYS A 2 25.85 24.81 9.79
CA LYS A 2 24.80 23.77 9.73
C LYS A 2 24.90 23.21 8.30
N ILE A 3 25.53 22.05 8.23
CA ILE A 3 25.74 21.19 7.06
C ILE A 3 24.74 20.04 7.22
N HIS A 4 24.44 19.35 6.13
CA HIS A 4 23.43 18.30 5.87
C HIS A 4 22.12 18.85 5.29
N ASP A 5 21.64 18.42 4.14
CA ASP A 5 22.22 17.66 3.03
C ASP A 5 21.17 17.76 1.91
N THR A 6 21.64 17.96 0.68
CA THR A 6 21.31 17.12 -0.49
C THR A 6 19.88 16.53 -0.50
N ILE A 7 19.00 16.96 -1.40
CA ILE A 7 18.77 16.26 -2.67
C ILE A 7 18.14 17.21 -3.72
N HIS A 8 18.91 17.42 -4.79
CA HIS A 8 18.55 17.63 -6.21
C HIS A 8 17.06 17.85 -6.55
N THR A 9 16.68 19.02 -7.08
CA THR A 9 16.51 19.27 -8.54
C THR A 9 15.60 18.23 -9.18
N LEU A 10 14.39 18.57 -9.64
CA LEU A 10 14.20 19.05 -11.02
C LEU A 10 12.86 19.80 -11.18
N GLN A 11 12.96 20.98 -11.78
CA GLN A 11 11.88 21.68 -12.45
C GLN A 11 11.44 20.87 -13.68
N ASN A 12 10.15 20.52 -13.82
CA ASN A 12 9.60 20.12 -15.12
C ASN A 12 8.10 20.46 -15.27
N THR A 13 7.87 21.52 -16.04
CA THR A 13 6.79 21.82 -16.99
C THR A 13 5.38 21.20 -16.85
N ARG A 14 4.39 22.10 -16.83
CA ARG A 14 3.05 22.01 -17.47
C ARG A 14 2.36 20.63 -17.42
N GLY A 15 1.60 20.35 -16.36
CA GLY A 15 0.50 19.37 -16.42
C GLY A 15 0.34 18.36 -15.26
N ILE A 16 0.92 18.58 -14.08
CA ILE A 16 0.88 17.58 -13.00
C ILE A 16 0.45 18.22 -11.67
N LEU A 17 -0.86 18.48 -11.55
CA LEU A 17 -1.53 18.23 -10.27
C LEU A 17 -2.03 16.78 -10.32
N LYS A 18 -1.10 15.81 -10.40
CA LYS A 18 -1.42 14.50 -9.83
C LYS A 18 -1.46 14.74 -8.33
N LYS A 19 -2.63 15.17 -7.85
CA LYS A 19 -3.07 14.99 -6.46
C LYS A 19 -2.45 13.68 -6.02
N GLU A 20 -1.52 13.71 -5.07
CA GLU A 20 -0.84 12.52 -4.56
C GLU A 20 -1.92 11.47 -4.39
N VAL A 21 -1.99 10.52 -5.32
CA VAL A 21 -3.03 9.52 -5.31
C VAL A 21 -2.57 8.68 -4.14
N GLU A 22 -3.20 8.88 -2.98
CA GLU A 22 -2.92 8.12 -1.78
C GLU A 22 -2.82 6.68 -2.24
N ASN A 23 -1.60 6.15 -2.21
CA ASN A 23 -1.30 4.85 -2.77
C ASN A 23 -2.07 3.86 -1.90
N THR A 24 -3.26 3.52 -2.35
CA THR A 24 -4.29 2.72 -1.66
C THR A 24 -4.66 1.52 -2.52
N HIS A 25 -3.81 1.18 -3.51
CA HIS A 25 -3.97 -0.02 -4.30
C HIS A 25 -4.14 -1.23 -3.38
N TYR A 26 -5.16 -2.03 -3.67
CA TYR A 26 -5.57 -3.21 -2.89
C TYR A 26 -6.19 -2.90 -1.51
N ILE A 27 -6.37 -1.64 -1.15
CA ILE A 27 -6.97 -1.21 0.12
C ILE A 27 -8.35 -0.59 -0.15
N TYR A 28 -9.36 -1.05 0.57
CA TYR A 28 -10.75 -0.63 0.40
C TYR A 28 -11.32 -0.22 1.76
N SER A 29 -11.90 0.97 1.88
CA SER A 29 -12.56 1.39 3.12
C SER A 29 -14.03 0.93 3.15
N CYS A 30 -14.45 0.24 4.21
CA CYS A 30 -15.82 -0.18 4.43
C CYS A 30 -16.16 -0.13 5.93
N ASN A 31 -17.31 0.46 6.30
CA ASN A 31 -17.79 0.56 7.68
C ASN A 31 -16.77 1.12 8.70
N GLY A 32 -15.90 2.05 8.26
CA GLY A 32 -14.84 2.63 9.10
C GLY A 32 -13.59 1.75 9.25
N TYR A 33 -13.46 0.68 8.48
CA TYR A 33 -12.29 -0.19 8.41
C TYR A 33 -11.67 -0.17 7.02
N TYR A 34 -10.37 -0.48 6.94
CA TYR A 34 -9.58 -0.60 5.72
C TYR A 34 -9.26 -2.06 5.46
N HIS A 35 -9.76 -2.60 4.36
CA HIS A 35 -9.64 -3.99 3.95
C HIS A 35 -8.58 -4.13 2.87
N ILE A 36 -7.68 -5.10 3.02
CA ILE A 36 -6.71 -5.45 1.98
C ILE A 36 -7.23 -6.64 1.18
N SER A 37 -7.48 -6.44 -0.11
CA SER A 37 -7.84 -7.54 -1.01
C SER A 37 -7.19 -7.39 -2.39
N LYS A 38 -6.84 -8.53 -3.00
CA LYS A 38 -6.25 -8.57 -4.34
C LYS A 38 -6.85 -9.71 -5.13
N SER A 39 -7.15 -9.46 -6.40
CA SER A 39 -7.52 -10.54 -7.32
C SER A 39 -6.29 -11.35 -7.70
N LEU A 40 -6.30 -12.64 -7.36
CA LEU A 40 -5.32 -13.63 -7.78
C LEU A 40 -6.05 -14.70 -8.60
N ASN A 41 -5.59 -14.96 -9.83
CA ASN A 41 -6.21 -15.92 -10.75
C ASN A 41 -7.73 -15.69 -10.95
N GLY A 42 -8.15 -14.43 -11.03
CA GLY A 42 -9.56 -14.05 -11.19
C GLY A 42 -10.42 -14.20 -9.93
N ARG A 43 -9.84 -14.58 -8.78
CA ARG A 43 -10.54 -14.73 -7.51
C ARG A 43 -10.07 -13.65 -6.51
N PRO A 44 -11.00 -12.93 -5.85
CA PRO A 44 -10.62 -11.98 -4.81
C PRO A 44 -10.08 -12.73 -3.59
N VAL A 45 -8.83 -12.46 -3.24
CA VAL A 45 -8.19 -12.98 -2.02
C VAL A 45 -8.15 -11.86 -0.99
N TYR A 46 -8.73 -12.16 0.18
CA TYR A 46 -8.73 -11.27 1.32
C TYR A 46 -7.53 -11.55 2.23
N TYR A 47 -6.84 -10.48 2.62
CA TYR A 47 -5.62 -10.53 3.43
C TYR A 47 -5.80 -9.99 4.85
N GLY A 48 -6.72 -9.05 5.07
CA GLY A 48 -6.99 -8.52 6.42
C GLY A 48 -7.80 -7.24 6.42
N CYS A 49 -8.27 -6.83 7.60
CA CYS A 49 -8.91 -5.54 7.85
C CYS A 49 -8.24 -4.83 9.02
N TYR A 50 -8.18 -3.50 8.92
CA TYR A 50 -7.46 -2.65 9.85
C TYR A 50 -8.29 -1.41 10.13
N LYS A 51 -8.20 -0.87 11.36
CA LYS A 51 -8.91 0.37 11.71
C LYS A 51 -8.30 1.62 11.07
N ASN A 52 -7.02 1.58 10.75
CA ASN A 52 -6.25 2.74 10.29
C ASN A 52 -5.66 2.49 8.90
N LEU A 53 -5.69 3.52 8.06
CA LEU A 53 -5.13 3.47 6.72
C LEU A 53 -3.64 3.17 6.74
N GLN A 54 -2.88 3.83 7.63
CA GLN A 54 -1.43 3.64 7.75
C GLN A 54 -1.06 2.18 8.07
N THR A 55 -1.83 1.52 8.95
CA THR A 55 -1.62 0.10 9.25
C THR A 55 -1.92 -0.78 8.04
N ALA A 56 -3.02 -0.51 7.33
CA ALA A 56 -3.35 -1.24 6.10
C ALA A 56 -2.29 -1.05 5.01
N GLN A 57 -1.72 0.14 4.87
CA GLN A 57 -0.62 0.42 3.93
C GLN A 57 0.65 -0.36 4.30
N HIS A 58 1.03 -0.36 5.58
CA HIS A 58 2.20 -1.10 6.05
C HIS A 58 2.07 -2.60 5.80
N GLU A 59 0.92 -3.19 6.12
CA GLU A 59 0.66 -4.62 5.90
C GLU A 59 0.57 -4.94 4.40
N ARG A 60 -0.04 -4.08 3.60
CA ARG A 60 -0.02 -4.21 2.14
C ARG A 60 1.42 -4.21 1.62
N ASP A 61 2.28 -3.31 2.09
CA ASP A 61 3.66 -3.24 1.61
C ASP A 61 4.47 -4.48 2.00
N LYS A 62 4.17 -5.09 3.16
CA LYS A 62 4.73 -6.41 3.51
C LYS A 62 4.23 -7.49 2.55
N LEU A 63 2.93 -7.50 2.24
CA LEU A 63 2.33 -8.45 1.30
C LEU A 63 2.91 -8.30 -0.11
N ILE A 64 3.13 -7.07 -0.58
CA ILE A 64 3.77 -6.82 -1.87
C ILE A 64 5.21 -7.37 -1.85
N ARG A 65 5.98 -7.08 -0.79
CA ARG A 65 7.35 -7.56 -0.61
C ARG A 65 7.45 -9.08 -0.51
N SER A 66 6.46 -9.74 0.11
CA SER A 66 6.40 -11.20 0.21
C SER A 66 5.86 -11.88 -1.04
N GLY A 67 5.42 -11.13 -2.05
CA GLY A 67 4.80 -11.66 -3.26
C GLY A 67 3.39 -12.19 -3.03
N TRP A 68 2.66 -11.61 -2.09
CA TRP A 68 1.27 -11.95 -1.73
C TRP A 68 1.11 -13.39 -1.20
N LYS A 69 2.20 -13.96 -0.68
CA LYS A 69 2.20 -15.26 -0.01
C LYS A 69 1.38 -15.15 1.27
N LYS A 70 0.22 -15.79 1.28
CA LYS A 70 -0.51 -16.06 2.51
C LYS A 70 0.30 -17.11 3.25
N GLU A 71 0.59 -16.91 4.53
CA GLU A 71 1.08 -18.03 5.33
C GLU A 71 -0.07 -19.05 5.33
N ASP A 72 0.04 -20.05 4.45
CA ASP A 72 -0.79 -21.23 4.52
C ASP A 72 -0.52 -21.81 5.91
N SER A 73 -1.49 -21.63 6.80
CA SER A 73 -1.58 -22.37 8.05
C SER A 73 -1.91 -23.83 7.70
N THR A 74 -1.04 -24.51 6.94
CA THR A 74 -0.99 -25.96 6.89
C THR A 74 -0.55 -26.40 8.27
N LYS A 75 -1.54 -26.64 9.14
CA LYS A 75 -1.36 -27.54 10.27
C LYS A 75 -0.92 -28.88 9.69
N SER A 76 0.23 -29.34 10.19
CA SER A 76 0.79 -30.69 10.00
C SER A 76 -0.22 -31.79 10.33
#